data_AF-A0A4U5M327-F1
#
_entry.id   AF-A0A4U5M327-F1
#
_cell.length_a   1.000
_cell.length_b   1.000
_cell.length_c   1.000
_cell.angle_alpha   90.00
_cell.angle_beta   90.00
_cell.angle_gamma   90.00
#
_symmetry.space_group_name_H-M   'P 1'
#
loop_
_entity.id
_entity.type
_entity.pdbx_description
1 polymer ?
#
loop_
_entity_poly.entity_id
_entity_poly.type
_entity_poly.pdbx_seq_one_letter_code
_entity_poly.pdbx_strand_id
1 'polypeptide(L)'
;MGVFDVSQLCVHFLTGLFTVIQYEADYVVYKVMGTIISGGYETWVFVTVILAFNRFVLFCFPAREKQIFSSTGNKIWLLATIAVYALFAGIQASSKVYSKYLIDIYQWKYDYSYAWSRIRKDVVIYYQLGGVFVAWLFYIAVVIKLFRYRNEAGSSTRSKANQKLLIHAFVITVYCTIQNFLWHKIDVFIPEGKVQNVVLNMMWVGNGGLSTLLCLILNQ
;
A
#
# COMPACT_ATOMS: atom_id res chain seq x y z
N MET A 1 -5.04 6.78 4.14
CA MET A 1 -5.12 5.34 3.85
C MET A 1 -6.48 5.01 3.26
N GLY A 2 -7.57 5.06 4.04
CA GLY A 2 -8.92 4.66 3.56
C GLY A 2 -9.39 5.30 2.24
N VAL A 3 -9.13 6.60 2.00
CA VAL A 3 -9.48 7.24 0.71
C VAL A 3 -8.76 6.58 -0.48
N PHE A 4 -7.48 6.24 -0.32
CA PHE A 4 -6.70 5.58 -1.36
C PHE A 4 -7.15 4.13 -1.54
N ASP A 5 -7.42 3.41 -0.44
CA ASP A 5 -7.93 2.04 -0.48
C ASP A 5 -9.25 1.97 -1.26
N VAL A 6 -10.20 2.87 -0.94
CA VAL A 6 -11.49 2.96 -1.66
C VAL A 6 -11.27 3.28 -3.14
N SER A 7 -10.40 4.25 -3.46
CA SER A 7 -10.13 4.61 -4.86
C SER A 7 -9.59 3.43 -5.68
N GLN A 8 -8.72 2.60 -5.09
CA GLN A 8 -8.19 1.41 -5.74
C GLN A 8 -9.26 0.32 -5.88
N LEU A 9 -10.05 0.09 -4.83
CA LEU A 9 -11.13 -0.89 -4.86
C LEU A 9 -12.18 -0.56 -5.91
N CYS A 10 -12.48 0.73 -6.14
CA CYS A 10 -13.34 1.16 -7.23
C CYS A 10 -12.79 0.70 -8.60
N VAL A 11 -11.48 0.85 -8.83
CA VAL A 11 -10.85 0.39 -10.08
C VAL A 11 -10.91 -1.14 -10.19
N HIS A 12 -10.57 -1.86 -9.12
CA HIS A 12 -10.65 -3.33 -9.11
C HIS A 12 -12.07 -3.85 -9.35
N PHE A 13 -13.07 -3.21 -8.73
CA PHE A 13 -14.48 -3.50 -8.96
C PHE A 13 -14.87 -3.31 -10.43
N LEU A 14 -14.49 -2.18 -11.03
CA LEU A 14 -14.75 -1.92 -12.45
C LEU A 14 -14.06 -2.94 -13.37
N THR A 15 -12.79 -3.29 -13.11
CA THR A 15 -12.11 -4.34 -13.89
C THR A 15 -12.73 -5.72 -13.70
N GLY A 16 -13.28 -6.01 -12.52
CA GLY A 16 -14.05 -7.22 -12.25
C GLY A 16 -15.35 -7.23 -13.04
N LEU A 17 -16.07 -6.11 -13.09
CA LEU A 17 -17.27 -5.96 -13.89
C LEU A 17 -16.97 -6.15 -15.38
N PHE A 18 -15.94 -5.48 -15.90
CA PHE A 18 -15.47 -5.63 -17.29
C PHE A 18 -15.12 -7.08 -17.62
N THR A 19 -14.53 -7.79 -16.66
CA THR A 19 -14.27 -9.23 -16.79
C THR A 19 -15.56 -10.04 -16.90
N VAL A 20 -16.56 -9.81 -16.04
CA VAL A 20 -17.81 -10.57 -16.07
C VAL A 20 -18.58 -10.35 -17.37
N ILE A 21 -18.64 -9.11 -17.85
CA ILE A 21 -19.40 -8.75 -19.06
C ILE A 21 -18.56 -8.84 -20.35
N GLN A 22 -17.28 -9.24 -20.25
CA GLN A 22 -16.32 -9.29 -21.35
C GLN A 22 -16.23 -7.96 -22.14
N TYR A 23 -16.24 -6.83 -21.43
CA TYR A 23 -16.21 -5.49 -22.03
C TYR A 23 -14.80 -4.91 -22.06
N GLU A 24 -14.21 -4.80 -23.24
CA GLU A 24 -12.96 -4.06 -23.45
C GLU A 24 -13.22 -2.56 -23.52
N ALA A 25 -12.73 -1.84 -22.51
CA ALA A 25 -12.87 -0.40 -22.45
C ALA A 25 -11.90 0.30 -23.42
N ASP A 26 -12.20 1.56 -23.74
CA ASP A 26 -11.34 2.36 -24.60
C ASP A 26 -10.07 2.85 -23.89
N TYR A 27 -9.20 3.52 -24.66
CA TYR A 27 -7.97 4.11 -24.17
C TYR A 27 -8.18 5.06 -22.98
N VAL A 28 -9.22 5.90 -23.05
CA VAL A 28 -9.45 6.97 -22.05
C VAL A 28 -9.86 6.35 -20.72
N VAL A 29 -10.74 5.35 -20.74
CA VAL A 29 -11.18 4.64 -19.54
C VAL A 29 -10.00 3.94 -18.86
N TYR A 30 -9.20 3.17 -19.60
CA TYR A 30 -8.02 2.51 -19.02
C TYR A 30 -6.98 3.52 -18.53
N LYS A 31 -6.83 4.66 -19.20
CA LYS A 31 -5.94 5.73 -18.78
C LYS A 31 -6.34 6.32 -17.43
N VAL A 32 -7.62 6.62 -17.24
CA VAL A 32 -8.17 7.13 -15.98
C VAL A 32 -8.03 6.09 -14.88
N MET A 33 -8.45 4.86 -15.13
CA MET A 33 -8.35 3.76 -14.16
C MET A 33 -6.90 3.48 -13.75
N GLY A 34 -5.99 3.43 -14.73
CA GLY A 34 -4.56 3.27 -14.50
C GLY A 34 -3.97 4.38 -13.63
N THR A 35 -4.39 5.63 -13.87
CA THR A 35 -3.97 6.80 -13.08
C THR A 35 -4.40 6.68 -11.62
N ILE A 36 -5.65 6.29 -11.39
CA ILE A 36 -6.21 6.12 -10.04
C ILE A 36 -5.50 4.98 -9.30
N ILE A 37 -5.42 3.78 -9.90
CA ILE A 37 -4.87 2.60 -9.25
C ILE A 37 -3.37 2.75 -8.97
N SER A 38 -2.61 3.34 -9.90
CA SER A 38 -1.18 3.55 -9.75
C SER A 38 -0.89 4.59 -8.67
N GLY A 39 -1.54 5.76 -8.71
CA GLY A 39 -1.36 6.79 -7.69
C GLY A 39 -1.76 6.28 -6.30
N GLY A 40 -2.90 5.56 -6.21
CA GLY A 40 -3.39 4.99 -4.97
C GLY A 40 -2.40 4.03 -4.34
N TYR A 41 -1.78 3.15 -5.13
CA TYR A 41 -0.91 2.12 -4.57
C TYR A 41 0.41 2.69 -4.05
N GLU A 42 1.07 3.52 -4.84
CA GLU A 42 2.35 4.07 -4.42
C GLU A 42 2.18 4.98 -3.19
N THR A 43 1.05 5.69 -3.12
CA THR A 43 0.72 6.49 -1.93
C THR A 43 0.49 5.61 -0.71
N TRP A 44 -0.12 4.44 -0.89
CA TRP A 44 -0.31 3.49 0.19
C TRP A 44 1.02 2.97 0.76
N VAL A 45 2.03 2.73 -0.09
CA VAL A 45 3.40 2.36 0.36
C VAL A 45 3.97 3.47 1.25
N PHE A 46 3.87 4.72 0.80
CA PHE A 46 4.35 5.87 1.57
C PHE A 46 3.66 6.01 2.93
N VAL A 47 2.33 5.88 2.95
CA VAL A 47 1.54 5.96 4.18
C VAL A 47 1.93 4.83 5.15
N THR A 48 2.20 3.63 4.64
CA THR A 48 2.68 2.51 5.47
C THR A 48 4.00 2.83 6.14
N VAL A 49 4.95 3.45 5.42
CA VAL A 49 6.22 3.92 5.97
C VAL A 49 5.99 5.02 7.02
N ILE A 50 5.11 5.99 6.76
CA ILE A 50 4.77 7.04 7.74
C ILE A 50 4.20 6.44 9.02
N LEU A 51 3.30 5.46 8.91
CA LEU A 51 2.71 4.79 10.07
C LEU A 51 3.78 4.04 10.88
N ALA A 52 4.67 3.32 10.21
CA ALA A 52 5.80 2.65 10.87
C ALA A 52 6.73 3.65 11.57
N PHE A 53 7.05 4.77 10.89
CA PHE A 53 7.85 5.85 11.47
C PHE A 53 7.16 6.52 12.66
N ASN A 54 5.84 6.73 12.58
CA ASN A 54 5.06 7.27 13.70
C ASN A 54 5.17 6.39 14.95
N ARG A 55 5.03 5.06 14.79
CA ARG A 55 5.20 4.12 15.90
C ARG A 55 6.62 4.12 16.43
N PHE A 56 7.62 4.17 15.54
CA PHE A 56 9.01 4.30 15.94
C PHE A 56 9.26 5.54 16.80
N VAL A 57 8.80 6.72 16.37
CA VAL A 57 8.96 7.95 17.17
C VAL A 57 8.21 7.83 18.50
N LEU A 58 6.98 7.32 18.50
CA LEU A 58 6.17 7.16 19.72
C LEU A 58 6.86 6.30 20.78
N PHE A 59 7.44 5.16 20.39
CA PHE A 59 8.04 4.20 21.33
C PHE A 59 9.53 4.44 21.61
N CYS A 60 10.29 4.86 20.61
CA CYS A 60 11.74 5.05 20.75
C CYS A 60 12.11 6.48 21.15
N PHE A 61 11.31 7.48 20.77
CA PHE A 61 11.58 8.92 20.99
C PHE A 61 10.33 9.70 21.46
N PRO A 62 9.69 9.31 22.57
CA PRO A 62 8.42 9.89 23.01
C PRO A 62 8.46 11.41 23.22
N ALA A 63 9.63 11.97 23.59
CA ALA A 63 9.81 13.42 23.75
C ALA A 63 9.65 14.22 22.44
N ARG A 64 9.94 13.59 21.28
CA ARG A 64 9.84 14.22 19.96
C ARG A 64 8.53 13.92 19.25
N GLU A 65 7.72 13.00 19.75
CA GLU A 65 6.45 12.61 19.14
C GLU A 65 5.53 13.82 18.97
N LYS A 66 5.35 14.61 20.03
CA LYS A 66 4.52 15.82 20.01
C LYS A 66 5.04 16.93 19.09
N GLN A 67 6.31 16.88 18.70
CA GLN A 67 6.90 17.85 17.76
C GLN A 67 6.67 17.37 16.31
N ILE A 68 7.06 16.13 16.02
CA ILE A 68 7.04 15.53 14.67
C ILE A 68 5.61 15.23 14.20
N PHE A 69 4.74 14.78 15.09
CA PHE A 69 3.32 14.47 14.83
C PHE A 69 2.37 15.45 15.53
N SER A 70 2.81 16.70 15.67
CA SER A 70 1.96 17.84 16.07
C SER A 70 0.83 18.08 15.05
N SER A 71 -0.11 18.96 15.38
CA SER A 71 -1.16 19.37 14.41
C SER A 71 -0.56 19.89 13.10
N THR A 72 0.50 20.70 13.17
CA THR A 72 1.23 21.20 12.00
C THR A 72 2.01 20.08 11.31
N GLY A 73 2.69 19.22 12.06
CA GLY A 73 3.40 18.06 11.51
C GLY A 73 2.47 17.12 10.73
N ASN A 74 1.29 16.82 11.26
CA ASN A 74 0.30 15.98 10.59
C ASN A 74 -0.22 16.61 9.29
N LYS A 75 -0.37 17.95 9.24
CA LYS A 75 -0.69 18.65 7.99
C LYS A 75 0.43 18.50 6.96
N ILE A 76 1.68 18.60 7.38
CA ILE A 76 2.85 18.40 6.49
C ILE A 76 2.89 16.96 5.96
N TRP A 77 2.69 15.95 6.82
CA TRP A 77 2.63 14.55 6.39
C TRP A 77 1.48 14.28 5.42
N LEU A 78 0.33 14.91 5.65
CA LEU A 78 -0.81 14.84 4.72
C LEU A 78 -0.48 15.48 3.37
N LEU A 79 0.11 16.67 3.35
CA LEU A 79 0.55 17.34 2.12
C LEU A 79 1.59 16.51 1.37
N ALA A 80 2.56 15.92 2.08
CA ALA A 80 3.53 15.00 1.48
C ALA A 80 2.85 13.78 0.85
N THR A 81 1.83 13.22 1.52
CA THR A 81 1.05 12.09 1.01
C THR A 81 0.30 12.47 -0.28
N ILE A 82 -0.32 13.64 -0.31
CA ILE A 82 -0.99 14.17 -1.52
C ILE A 82 0.03 14.42 -2.64
N ALA A 83 1.21 14.94 -2.32
CA ALA A 83 2.27 15.17 -3.30
C ALA A 83 2.77 13.87 -3.93
N VAL A 84 2.95 12.81 -3.12
CA VAL A 84 3.31 11.47 -3.62
C VAL A 84 2.24 10.92 -4.55
N TYR A 85 0.96 11.03 -4.17
CA TYR A 85 -0.16 10.63 -5.03
C TYR A 85 -0.13 11.38 -6.36
N ALA A 86 -0.05 12.71 -6.30
CA ALA A 86 -0.06 13.58 -7.48
C ALA A 86 1.13 13.30 -8.41
N LEU A 87 2.31 13.01 -7.86
CA LEU A 87 3.50 12.66 -8.63
C LEU A 87 3.28 11.38 -9.44
N PHE A 88 2.87 10.30 -8.77
CA PHE A 88 2.71 9.00 -9.44
C PHE A 88 1.49 8.96 -10.36
N ALA A 89 0.38 9.56 -9.95
CA ALA A 89 -0.79 9.76 -10.80
C ALA A 89 -0.46 10.64 -12.00
N GLY A 90 0.27 11.74 -11.82
CA GLY A 90 0.66 12.66 -12.90
C GLY A 90 1.55 11.99 -13.94
N ILE A 91 2.54 11.20 -13.51
CA ILE A 91 3.38 10.41 -14.41
C ILE A 91 2.52 9.40 -15.19
N GLN A 92 1.60 8.71 -14.50
CA GLN A 92 0.71 7.75 -15.14
C GLN A 92 -0.30 8.40 -16.09
N ALA A 93 -0.74 9.63 -15.81
CA ALA A 93 -1.63 10.42 -16.65
C ALA A 93 -0.91 11.00 -17.89
N SER A 94 0.40 11.18 -17.84
CA SER A 94 1.20 11.68 -18.96
C SER A 94 1.10 10.79 -20.20
N SER A 95 1.32 11.32 -21.39
CA SER A 95 1.36 10.54 -22.64
C SER A 95 2.60 9.64 -22.78
N LYS A 96 3.41 9.49 -21.73
CA LYS A 96 4.69 8.75 -21.75
C LYS A 96 4.63 7.37 -21.09
N VAL A 97 3.54 7.07 -20.38
CA VAL A 97 3.30 5.77 -19.74
C VAL A 97 1.88 5.31 -20.09
N TYR A 98 1.73 4.02 -20.36
CA TYR A 98 0.41 3.44 -20.54
C TYR A 98 0.35 2.03 -19.94
N SER A 99 -0.77 1.73 -19.29
CA SER A 99 -1.11 0.40 -18.84
C SER A 99 -2.59 0.16 -19.09
N LYS A 100 -2.93 -1.08 -19.42
CA LYS A 100 -4.32 -1.51 -19.63
C LYS A 100 -4.58 -2.81 -18.90
N TYR A 101 -5.84 -3.03 -18.57
CA TYR A 101 -6.30 -4.31 -18.03
C TYR A 101 -6.66 -5.24 -19.19
N LEU A 102 -6.04 -6.40 -19.22
CA LEU A 102 -6.27 -7.44 -20.21
C LEU A 102 -7.30 -8.42 -19.66
N ILE A 103 -8.48 -8.46 -20.30
CA ILE A 103 -9.64 -9.23 -19.84
C ILE A 103 -9.49 -10.72 -20.10
N ASP A 104 -8.77 -11.09 -21.15
CA ASP A 104 -8.50 -12.48 -21.50
C ASP A 104 -7.65 -13.20 -20.43
N ILE A 105 -6.70 -12.48 -19.82
CA ILE A 105 -5.78 -13.01 -18.82
C ILE A 105 -6.00 -12.47 -17.39
N TYR A 106 -6.93 -11.53 -17.20
CA TYR A 106 -7.26 -10.90 -15.92
C TYR A 106 -6.11 -10.11 -15.29
N GLN A 107 -5.33 -9.36 -16.08
CA GLN A 107 -4.09 -8.72 -15.60
C GLN A 107 -3.92 -7.29 -16.08
N TRP A 108 -3.45 -6.40 -15.19
CA TRP A 108 -2.90 -5.10 -15.59
C TRP A 108 -1.52 -5.27 -16.22
N LYS A 109 -1.34 -4.77 -17.44
CA LYS A 109 -0.07 -4.85 -18.17
C LYS A 109 0.37 -3.48 -18.67
N TYR A 110 1.65 -3.18 -18.51
CA TYR A 110 2.29 -2.02 -19.12
C TYR A 110 2.44 -2.22 -20.62
N ASP A 111 2.17 -1.16 -21.37
CA ASP A 111 2.48 -1.09 -22.79
C ASP A 111 3.88 -0.49 -22.98
N TYR A 112 4.82 -1.32 -23.43
CA TYR A 112 6.22 -0.93 -23.60
C TYR A 112 6.52 -0.18 -24.91
N SER A 113 5.51 0.08 -25.75
CA SER A 113 5.66 1.03 -26.86
C SER A 113 5.84 2.47 -26.37
N TYR A 114 5.44 2.75 -25.13
CA TYR A 114 5.57 4.05 -24.48
C TYR A 114 6.94 4.17 -23.78
N ALA A 115 7.62 5.29 -24.03
CA ALA A 115 9.03 5.51 -23.66
C ALA A 115 9.34 5.31 -22.18
N TRP A 116 8.42 5.63 -21.27
CA TRP A 116 8.68 5.57 -19.82
C TRP A 116 8.04 4.35 -19.15
N SER A 117 7.28 3.50 -19.84
CA SER A 117 6.60 2.37 -19.22
C SER A 117 7.56 1.37 -18.56
N ARG A 118 8.72 1.10 -19.18
CA ARG A 118 9.74 0.20 -18.61
C ARG A 118 10.39 0.81 -17.37
N ILE A 119 10.88 2.04 -17.49
CA ILE A 119 11.49 2.79 -16.38
C ILE A 119 10.50 2.92 -15.21
N ARG A 120 9.24 3.24 -15.51
CA ARG A 120 8.16 3.33 -14.52
C ARG A 120 8.02 2.02 -13.77
N LYS A 121 7.91 0.89 -14.47
CA LYS A 121 7.80 -0.44 -13.84
C LYS A 121 8.97 -0.69 -12.89
N ASP A 122 10.20 -0.40 -13.30
CA ASP A 122 11.38 -0.65 -12.46
C ASP A 122 11.39 0.24 -11.22
N VAL A 123 11.12 1.55 -11.38
CA VAL A 123 11.01 2.51 -10.27
C VAL A 123 9.93 2.08 -9.26
N VAL A 124 8.77 1.64 -9.75
CA VAL A 124 7.66 1.14 -8.92
C VAL A 124 8.12 -0.02 -8.05
N ILE A 125 8.80 -1.00 -8.64
CA ILE A 125 9.27 -2.20 -7.91
C ILE A 125 10.25 -1.81 -6.79
N TYR A 126 11.26 -0.99 -7.13
CA TYR A 126 12.25 -0.56 -6.13
C TYR A 126 11.61 0.29 -5.03
N TYR A 127 10.66 1.15 -5.38
CA TYR A 127 9.93 1.98 -4.44
C TYR A 127 9.10 1.14 -3.45
N GLN A 128 8.37 0.14 -3.96
CA GLN A 128 7.55 -0.77 -3.16
C GLN A 128 8.41 -1.61 -2.20
N LEU A 129 9.43 -2.28 -2.73
CA LEU A 129 10.34 -3.12 -1.94
C LEU A 129 11.13 -2.29 -0.92
N GLY A 130 11.62 -1.12 -1.33
CA GLY A 130 12.34 -0.19 -0.46
C GLY A 130 11.45 0.34 0.67
N GLY A 131 10.21 0.70 0.37
CA GLY A 131 9.23 1.15 1.36
C GLY A 131 8.92 0.08 2.40
N VAL A 132 8.63 -1.15 1.96
CA VAL A 132 8.37 -2.28 2.87
C VAL A 132 9.60 -2.57 3.73
N PHE A 133 10.80 -2.55 3.15
CA PHE A 133 12.05 -2.74 3.89
C PHE A 133 12.26 -1.68 4.98
N VAL A 134 12.06 -0.39 4.65
CA VAL A 134 12.18 0.70 5.64
C VAL A 134 11.13 0.56 6.75
N ALA A 135 9.90 0.18 6.42
CA ALA A 135 8.86 -0.08 7.42
C ALA A 135 9.28 -1.19 8.40
N TRP A 136 9.88 -2.28 7.90
CA TRP A 136 10.43 -3.35 8.72
C TRP A 136 11.52 -2.87 9.68
N LEU A 137 12.44 -2.02 9.22
CA LEU A 137 13.49 -1.47 10.10
C LEU A 137 12.89 -0.71 11.29
N PHE A 138 11.83 0.08 11.07
CA PHE A 138 11.13 0.77 12.14
C PHE A 138 10.44 -0.20 13.11
N TYR A 139 9.72 -1.20 12.61
CA TYR A 139 9.05 -2.17 13.49
C TYR A 139 10.03 -3.04 14.28
N ILE A 140 11.15 -3.46 13.68
CA ILE A 140 12.21 -4.19 14.39
C ILE A 140 12.74 -3.34 15.55
N ALA A 141 13.02 -2.05 15.30
CA ALA A 141 13.49 -1.15 16.35
C ALA A 141 12.45 -0.96 17.48
N VAL A 142 11.16 -0.82 17.14
CA VAL A 142 10.06 -0.74 18.11
C VAL A 142 10.00 -2.01 18.97
N VAL A 143 10.07 -3.19 18.34
CA VAL A 143 10.02 -4.48 19.02
C VAL A 143 11.22 -4.65 19.97
N ILE A 144 12.44 -4.34 19.52
CA ILE A 144 13.65 -4.38 20.37
C ILE A 144 13.48 -3.46 21.59
N LYS A 145 12.99 -2.23 21.39
CA LYS A 145 12.75 -1.28 22.48
C LYS A 145 11.70 -1.83 23.46
N LEU A 146 10.59 -2.37 22.96
CA LEU A 146 9.54 -2.95 23.81
C LEU A 146 10.05 -4.14 24.63
N PHE A 147 10.86 -5.03 24.05
CA PHE A 147 11.47 -6.14 24.80
C PHE A 147 12.42 -5.65 25.90
N ARG A 148 13.19 -4.60 25.64
CA ARG A 148 14.11 -4.01 26.65
C ARG A 148 13.37 -3.32 27.80
N TYR A 149 12.20 -2.74 27.54
CA TYR A 149 11.40 -2.00 28.54
C TYR A 149 10.27 -2.85 29.18
N ARG A 150 10.18 -4.15 28.85
CA ARG A 150 9.13 -5.05 29.36
C ARG A 150 9.13 -5.20 30.88
N ASN A 151 10.24 -4.85 31.55
CA ASN A 151 10.37 -4.90 33.01
C ASN A 151 9.91 -3.61 33.72
N GLU A 152 9.58 -2.53 33.01
CA GLU A 152 9.28 -1.22 33.62
C GLU A 152 7.84 -0.73 33.36
N ALA A 153 7.12 -1.34 32.41
CA ALA A 153 5.81 -0.85 31.96
C ALA A 153 4.64 -1.43 32.77
N GLY A 154 4.35 -0.78 33.90
CA GLY A 154 3.09 -0.94 34.64
C GLY A 154 1.85 -0.57 33.81
N SER A 155 0.73 -1.22 34.14
CA SER A 155 -0.56 -1.22 33.46
C SER A 155 -1.20 0.16 33.28
N SER A 156 -0.98 0.81 32.13
CA SER A 156 -1.77 1.98 31.73
C SER A 156 -2.64 1.68 30.49
N THR A 157 -3.86 2.21 30.48
CA THR A 157 -4.82 2.11 29.36
C THR A 157 -4.21 2.59 28.02
N ARG A 158 -3.28 3.54 28.08
CA ARG A 158 -2.50 4.05 26.92
C ARG A 158 -1.58 2.97 26.34
N SER A 159 -1.01 2.08 27.17
CA SER A 159 -0.20 0.95 26.71
C SER A 159 -1.03 -0.05 25.89
N LYS A 160 -2.24 -0.37 26.33
CA LYS A 160 -3.16 -1.26 25.61
C LYS A 160 -3.59 -0.70 24.25
N ALA A 161 -3.92 0.60 24.18
CA ALA A 161 -4.24 1.26 22.91
C ALA A 161 -3.05 1.25 21.93
N ASN A 162 -1.86 1.55 22.42
CA ASN A 162 -0.64 1.52 21.61
C ASN A 162 -0.26 0.10 21.16
N GLN A 163 -0.52 -0.93 21.97
CA GLN A 163 -0.32 -2.33 21.59
C GLN A 163 -1.29 -2.78 20.50
N LYS A 164 -2.57 -2.42 20.59
CA LYS A 164 -3.57 -2.67 19.52
C LYS A 164 -3.14 -2.02 18.21
N LEU A 165 -2.71 -0.75 18.26
CA LEU A 165 -2.22 -0.03 17.09
C LEU A 165 -0.92 -0.62 16.52
N LEU A 166 -0.07 -1.19 17.36
CA LEU A 166 1.14 -1.89 16.91
C LEU A 166 0.80 -3.20 16.20
N ILE A 167 -0.14 -3.98 16.76
CA ILE A 167 -0.62 -5.22 16.13
C ILE A 167 -1.26 -4.91 14.77
N HIS A 168 -2.13 -3.89 14.71
CA HIS A 168 -2.76 -3.43 13.47
C HIS A 168 -1.71 -3.18 12.38
N ALA A 169 -0.71 -2.38 12.70
CA ALA A 169 0.29 -1.96 11.74
C ALA A 169 1.31 -3.07 11.40
N PHE A 170 1.59 -3.98 12.34
CA PHE A 170 2.39 -5.18 12.10
C PHE A 170 1.69 -6.15 11.15
N VAL A 171 0.41 -6.45 11.37
CA VAL A 171 -0.38 -7.35 10.51
C VAL A 171 -0.47 -6.80 9.09
N ILE A 172 -0.71 -5.49 8.94
CA ILE A 172 -0.65 -4.82 7.64
C ILE A 172 0.71 -5.08 7.00
N THR A 173 1.81 -4.74 7.67
CA THR A 173 3.17 -4.88 7.11
C THR A 173 3.51 -6.32 6.69
N VAL A 174 3.10 -7.32 7.47
CA VAL A 174 3.25 -8.73 7.10
C VAL A 174 2.46 -9.06 5.84
N TYR A 175 1.19 -8.66 5.78
CA TYR A 175 0.36 -8.85 4.60
C TYR A 175 0.97 -8.17 3.37
N CYS A 176 1.45 -6.92 3.51
CA CYS A 176 2.15 -6.18 2.45
C CYS A 176 3.36 -6.95 1.92
N THR A 177 4.14 -7.54 2.82
CA THR A 177 5.34 -8.31 2.47
C THR A 177 4.98 -9.54 1.66
N ILE A 178 3.97 -10.29 2.11
CA ILE A 178 3.46 -11.47 1.40
C ILE A 178 2.92 -11.07 0.03
N GLN A 179 2.13 -10.00 -0.05
CA GLN A 179 1.58 -9.50 -1.30
C GLN A 179 2.66 -9.05 -2.29
N ASN A 180 3.66 -8.29 -1.86
CA ASN A 180 4.75 -7.86 -2.73
C ASN A 180 5.60 -9.06 -3.20
N PHE A 181 5.86 -10.01 -2.30
CA PHE A 181 6.57 -11.23 -2.65
C PHE A 181 5.80 -12.05 -3.71
N LEU A 182 4.51 -12.31 -3.47
CA LEU A 182 3.68 -13.05 -4.41
C LEU A 182 3.49 -12.29 -5.72
N TRP A 183 3.30 -10.97 -5.69
CA TRP A 183 3.23 -10.16 -6.91
C TRP A 183 4.43 -10.33 -7.84
N HIS A 184 5.62 -10.59 -7.29
CA HIS A 184 6.85 -10.78 -8.07
C HIS A 184 7.29 -12.23 -8.26
N LYS A 185 6.77 -13.17 -7.48
CA LYS A 185 7.24 -14.57 -7.43
C LYS A 185 6.13 -15.60 -7.37
N ILE A 186 4.88 -15.24 -7.66
CA ILE A 186 3.77 -16.20 -7.63
C ILE A 186 3.96 -17.34 -8.64
N ASP A 187 4.71 -17.13 -9.72
CA ASP A 187 5.06 -18.16 -10.72
C ASP A 187 5.76 -19.39 -10.11
N VAL A 188 6.41 -19.22 -8.95
CA VAL A 188 7.08 -20.31 -8.21
C VAL A 188 6.06 -21.26 -7.57
N PHE A 189 4.85 -20.78 -7.27
CA PHE A 189 3.82 -21.53 -6.54
C PHE A 189 2.63 -21.92 -7.40
N ILE A 190 2.27 -21.07 -8.36
CA ILE A 190 1.10 -21.24 -9.23
C ILE A 190 1.59 -21.06 -10.68
N PRO A 191 1.32 -22.02 -11.58
CA PRO A 191 1.64 -21.88 -12.99
C PRO A 191 1.04 -20.60 -13.59
N GLU A 192 1.76 -20.00 -14.54
CA GLU A 192 1.28 -18.83 -15.26
C GLU A 192 -0.10 -19.09 -15.88
N GLY A 193 -1.04 -18.17 -15.65
CA GLY A 193 -2.37 -18.28 -16.22
C GLY A 193 -3.44 -17.51 -15.46
N LYS A 194 -4.70 -17.74 -15.83
CA LYS A 194 -5.85 -16.99 -15.29
C LYS A 194 -6.01 -17.18 -13.79
N VAL A 195 -5.80 -18.40 -13.27
CA VAL A 195 -5.93 -18.70 -11.84
C VAL A 195 -4.94 -17.87 -11.02
N GLN A 196 -3.69 -17.83 -11.46
CA GLN A 196 -2.66 -17.02 -10.85
C GLN A 196 -3.06 -15.53 -10.81
N ASN A 197 -3.53 -14.99 -11.93
CA ASN A 197 -3.95 -13.59 -12.00
C ASN A 197 -5.18 -13.32 -11.13
N VAL A 198 -6.14 -14.24 -11.03
CA VAL A 198 -7.27 -14.13 -10.08
C VAL A 198 -6.76 -14.04 -8.64
N VAL A 199 -5.85 -14.94 -8.24
CA VAL A 199 -5.28 -14.94 -6.89
C VAL A 199 -4.60 -13.61 -6.61
N LEU A 200 -3.78 -13.10 -7.53
CA LEU A 200 -3.14 -11.79 -7.39
C LEU A 200 -4.17 -10.68 -7.22
N ASN A 201 -5.17 -10.58 -8.10
CA ASN A 201 -6.20 -9.54 -7.99
C ASN A 201 -6.97 -9.62 -6.66
N MET A 202 -7.27 -10.82 -6.17
CA MET A 202 -7.95 -11.00 -4.88
C MET A 202 -7.08 -10.57 -3.70
N MET A 203 -5.75 -10.74 -3.76
CA MET A 203 -4.85 -10.17 -2.77
C MET A 203 -4.88 -8.64 -2.78
N TRP A 204 -4.88 -8.03 -3.97
CA TRP A 204 -4.99 -6.57 -4.10
C TRP A 204 -6.31 -6.04 -3.51
N VAL A 205 -7.42 -6.72 -3.78
CA VAL A 205 -8.73 -6.40 -3.18
C VAL A 205 -8.71 -6.60 -1.66
N GLY A 206 -8.14 -7.70 -1.19
CA GLY A 206 -7.99 -8.00 0.24
C GLY A 206 -7.20 -6.92 0.97
N ASN A 207 -6.12 -6.40 0.37
CA ASN A 207 -5.31 -5.31 0.92
C ASN A 207 -6.14 -4.05 1.21
N GLY A 208 -7.02 -3.67 0.27
CA GLY A 208 -7.87 -2.49 0.42
C GLY A 208 -8.90 -2.64 1.54
N GLY A 209 -9.34 -3.86 1.85
CA GLY A 209 -10.27 -4.15 2.96
C GLY A 209 -9.59 -4.37 4.31
N LEU A 210 -8.32 -4.77 4.31
CA LEU A 210 -7.60 -5.24 5.52
C LEU A 210 -7.52 -4.16 6.61
N SER A 211 -7.14 -2.94 6.24
CA SER A 211 -6.98 -1.84 7.21
C SER A 211 -8.29 -1.57 7.97
N THR A 212 -9.41 -1.51 7.24
CA THR A 212 -10.76 -1.28 7.80
C THR A 212 -11.20 -2.45 8.67
N LEU A 213 -11.01 -3.68 8.20
CA LEU A 213 -11.35 -4.89 8.95
C LEU A 213 -10.60 -4.94 10.29
N LEU A 214 -9.28 -4.68 10.27
CA LEU A 214 -8.48 -4.66 11.49
C LEU A 214 -8.89 -3.51 12.42
N CYS A 215 -9.28 -2.34 11.89
CA CYS A 215 -9.85 -1.27 12.70
C CYS A 215 -11.13 -1.72 13.41
N LEU A 216 -12.05 -2.40 12.71
CA LEU A 216 -13.29 -2.90 13.30
C LEU A 216 -13.05 -3.97 14.37
N ILE A 217 -12.10 -4.87 14.16
CA ILE A 217 -11.76 -5.93 15.12
C ILE A 217 -11.06 -5.36 16.35
N LEU A 218 -10.11 -4.45 16.17
CA LEU A 218 -9.25 -3.96 17.26
C LEU A 218 -9.84 -2.78 18.04
N ASN A 219 -10.83 -2.05 17.50
CA ASN A 219 -11.56 -1.01 18.24
C ASN A 219 -12.66 -1.54 19.17
N GLN A 220 -12.90 -2.85 19.22
CA GLN A 220 -13.69 -3.51 20.28
C GLN A 220 -12.86 -3.61 21.56
#